data_AF-A0A9P7C0D4-F1
#
_entry.id   AF-A0A9P7C0D4-F1
#
_cell.length_a   1.000
_cell.length_b   1.000
_cell.length_c   1.000
_cell.angle_alpha   90.00
_cell.angle_beta   90.00
_cell.angle_gamma   90.00
#
_symmetry.space_group_name_H-M   'P 1'
#
loop_
_entity.id
_entity.type
_entity.pdbx_description
1 polymer ?
#
loop_
_entity_poly.entity_id
_entity_poly.type
_entity_poly.pdbx_seq_one_letter_code
_entity_poly.pdbx_strand_id
1 'polypeptide(L)'
;MRAVFRGAGQDSLSQSRANGDIPYQLEALSPTETRVNVNLLYSLQGPLAQFSRSGLVQDFVRRMIADFGNNVTARLRQPAGQGEPLAQASYKPTAKFFSVRWARIKRWCGRGD
;
A
#
# COMPACT_ATOMS: atom_id res chain seq x y z
N MET A 1 -9.97 -8.88 17.94
CA MET A 1 -10.03 -7.40 17.85
C MET A 1 -10.22 -6.99 16.39
N ARG A 2 -11.03 -5.97 16.09
CA ARG A 2 -11.27 -5.48 14.72
C ARG A 2 -11.20 -3.96 14.67
N ALA A 3 -10.60 -3.43 13.62
CA ALA A 3 -10.56 -1.99 13.34
C ALA A 3 -10.42 -1.74 11.84
N VAL A 4 -10.57 -0.48 11.42
CA VAL A 4 -10.55 -0.07 10.01
C VAL A 4 -9.67 1.17 9.85
N PHE A 5 -8.70 1.10 8.95
CA PHE A 5 -8.00 2.29 8.48
C PHE A 5 -8.69 2.85 7.24
N ARG A 6 -8.86 4.17 7.17
CA ARG A 6 -9.42 4.85 6.01
C ARG A 6 -8.39 5.77 5.41
N GLY A 7 -8.33 5.82 4.08
CA GLY A 7 -7.41 6.67 3.34
C GLY A 7 -8.03 7.18 2.05
N ALA A 8 -7.69 8.42 1.69
CA ALA A 8 -8.09 9.06 0.45
C ALA A 8 -6.91 9.83 -0.14
N GLY A 9 -6.85 9.94 -1.46
CA GLY A 9 -5.80 10.66 -2.17
C GLY A 9 -6.21 11.07 -3.57
N GLN A 10 -5.59 12.13 -4.08
CA GLN A 10 -5.76 12.62 -5.44
C GLN A 10 -4.39 12.71 -6.11
N ASP A 11 -4.29 12.22 -7.34
CA ASP A 11 -3.15 12.46 -8.21
C ASP A 11 -3.41 13.73 -9.02
N SER A 12 -2.63 14.78 -8.76
CA SER A 12 -2.78 16.08 -9.40
C SER A 12 -2.43 16.06 -10.90
N LEU A 13 -1.60 15.11 -11.35
CA LEU A 13 -1.20 15.02 -12.75
C LEU A 13 -2.30 14.40 -13.61
N SER A 14 -2.86 13.27 -13.18
CA SER A 14 -3.94 12.59 -13.92
C SER A 14 -5.35 13.00 -13.48
N GLN A 15 -5.47 13.84 -12.45
CA GLN A 15 -6.73 14.18 -11.77
C GLN A 15 -7.52 12.97 -11.27
N SER A 16 -6.83 11.85 -11.05
CA SER A 16 -7.44 10.63 -10.55
C SER A 16 -7.63 10.70 -9.03
N ARG A 17 -8.68 10.05 -8.53
CA ARG A 17 -8.99 9.97 -7.10
C ARG A 17 -8.98 8.52 -6.65
N ALA A 18 -8.45 8.29 -5.46
CA ALA A 18 -8.39 6.99 -4.81
C ALA A 18 -8.93 7.09 -3.40
N ASN A 19 -9.84 6.19 -3.04
CA ASN A 19 -10.28 5.99 -1.67
C ASN A 19 -10.08 4.51 -1.29
N GLY A 20 -9.81 4.25 -0.03
CA GLY A 20 -9.64 2.89 0.48
C GLY A 20 -9.96 2.75 1.95
N ASP A 21 -10.66 1.67 2.27
CA ASP A 21 -10.93 1.19 3.62
C ASP A 21 -10.18 -0.14 3.81
N ILE A 22 -9.36 -0.21 4.85
CA ILE A 22 -8.52 -1.36 5.19
C ILE A 22 -9.00 -1.92 6.53
N PRO A 23 -10.07 -2.73 6.55
CA PRO A 23 -10.44 -3.48 7.73
C PRO A 23 -9.37 -4.54 8.05
N TYR A 24 -9.03 -4.63 9.33
CA TYR A 24 -8.16 -5.67 9.83
C TYR A 24 -8.74 -6.33 11.08
N GLN A 25 -8.41 -7.61 11.24
CA GLN A 25 -8.82 -8.42 12.38
C GLN A 25 -7.63 -9.21 12.92
N LEU A 26 -7.48 -9.17 14.24
CA LEU A 26 -6.50 -9.97 14.97
C LEU A 26 -7.16 -11.23 15.50
N GLU A 27 -6.53 -12.36 15.20
CA GLU A 27 -6.89 -13.69 15.66
C GLU A 27 -5.68 -14.30 16.39
N ALA A 28 -5.85 -14.60 17.68
CA ALA A 28 -4.82 -15.28 18.44
C ALA A 28 -4.81 -16.76 18.03
N LEU A 29 -3.70 -17.25 17.48
CA LEU A 29 -3.53 -18.67 17.16
C LEU A 29 -2.90 -19.42 18.34
N SER A 30 -2.05 -18.74 19.10
CA SER A 30 -1.41 -19.24 20.32
C SER A 30 -1.01 -18.07 21.24
N PRO A 31 -0.48 -18.31 22.46
CA PRO A 31 -0.01 -17.24 23.33
C PRO A 31 1.10 -16.37 22.74
N THR A 32 1.82 -16.89 21.73
CA THR A 32 2.94 -16.21 21.07
C THR A 32 2.70 -15.94 19.59
N GLU A 33 1.53 -16.27 19.06
CA GLU A 33 1.23 -16.16 17.64
C GLU A 33 -0.13 -15.51 17.40
N THR A 34 -0.13 -14.48 16.55
CA THR A 34 -1.34 -13.76 16.15
C THR A 34 -1.39 -13.69 14.62
N ARG A 35 -2.48 -14.18 14.05
CA ARG A 35 -2.82 -13.99 12.64
C ARG A 35 -3.52 -12.65 12.47
N VAL A 36 -3.02 -11.86 11.53
CA VAL A 36 -3.61 -10.57 11.14
C VAL A 36 -4.28 -10.75 9.79
N ASN A 37 -5.62 -10.79 9.79
CA ASN A 37 -6.40 -10.81 8.57
C ASN A 37 -6.60 -9.36 8.11
N VAL A 38 -6.13 -9.02 6.91
CA VAL A 38 -6.20 -7.66 6.33
C VAL A 38 -6.94 -7.72 5.00
N ASN A 39 -8.01 -6.95 4.88
CA ASN A 39 -8.72 -6.76 3.62
C ASN A 39 -8.59 -5.29 3.19
N LEU A 40 -8.58 -5.03 1.88
CA LEU A 40 -8.65 -3.68 1.33
C LEU A 40 -9.86 -3.58 0.41
N LEU A 41 -10.78 -2.69 0.75
CA LEU A 41 -11.81 -2.20 -0.15
C LEU A 41 -11.33 -0.88 -0.71
N TYR A 42 -11.38 -0.72 -2.03
CA TYR A 42 -10.90 0.51 -2.66
C TYR A 42 -11.77 0.92 -3.83
N SER A 43 -11.73 2.20 -4.15
CA SER A 43 -12.34 2.77 -5.36
C SER A 43 -11.35 3.71 -6.03
N LEU A 44 -11.22 3.57 -7.35
CA LEU A 44 -10.43 4.47 -8.20
C LEU A 44 -11.37 5.18 -9.18
N GLN A 45 -11.16 6.48 -9.34
CA GLN A 45 -11.92 7.33 -10.26
C GLN A 45 -10.95 8.10 -11.17
N GLY A 46 -11.39 8.37 -12.41
CA GLY A 46 -10.58 9.05 -13.42
C GLY A 46 -9.71 8.10 -14.24
N PRO A 47 -8.72 8.62 -14.99
CA PRO A 47 -7.88 7.82 -15.89
C PRO A 47 -7.19 6.63 -15.22
N LEU A 48 -6.90 6.68 -13.91
CA LEU A 48 -6.30 5.55 -13.21
C LEU A 48 -7.26 4.37 -12.96
N ALA A 49 -8.58 4.55 -13.09
CA ALA A 49 -9.54 3.48 -12.85
C ALA A 49 -9.35 2.28 -13.79
N GLN A 50 -8.79 2.50 -14.99
CA GLN A 50 -8.50 1.44 -15.96
C GLN A 50 -7.44 0.45 -15.46
N PHE A 51 -6.55 0.86 -14.56
CA PHE A 51 -5.52 -0.03 -13.98
C PHE A 51 -6.10 -1.06 -13.02
N SER A 52 -7.35 -0.90 -12.57
CA SER A 52 -8.05 -1.94 -11.81
C SER A 52 -8.25 -3.22 -12.64
N ARG A 53 -8.31 -3.11 -13.97
CA ARG A 53 -8.52 -4.24 -14.88
C ARG A 53 -7.22 -4.95 -15.28
N SER A 54 -6.07 -4.32 -15.06
CA SER A 54 -4.76 -4.85 -15.50
C SER A 54 -4.03 -5.66 -14.43
N GLY A 55 -4.66 -5.95 -13.28
CA GLY A 55 -4.03 -6.67 -12.15
C GLY A 55 -3.01 -5.84 -11.35
N LEU A 56 -2.51 -4.75 -11.92
CA LEU A 56 -1.49 -3.87 -11.34
C LEU A 56 -1.88 -3.33 -9.95
N VAL A 57 -3.15 -3.02 -9.74
CA VAL A 57 -3.63 -2.58 -8.42
C VAL A 57 -3.54 -3.71 -7.40
N GLN A 58 -3.90 -4.94 -7.76
CA GLN A 58 -3.81 -6.09 -6.85
C GLN A 58 -2.37 -6.39 -6.46
N ASP A 59 -1.43 -6.33 -7.41
CA ASP A 59 0.00 -6.55 -7.14
C ASP A 59 0.57 -5.48 -6.20
N PHE A 60 0.19 -4.22 -6.42
CA PHE A 60 0.58 -3.13 -5.54
C PHE A 60 0.05 -3.33 -4.11
N VAL A 61 -1.21 -3.76 -3.98
CA VAL A 61 -1.84 -4.02 -2.69
C VAL A 61 -1.17 -5.20 -1.97
N ARG A 62 -0.87 -6.29 -2.69
CA ARG A 62 -0.13 -7.43 -2.13
C ARG A 62 1.21 -7.00 -1.57
N ARG A 63 1.95 -6.16 -2.29
CA ARG A 63 3.23 -5.62 -1.83
C ARG A 63 3.05 -4.74 -0.58
N MET A 64 2.04 -3.87 -0.59
CA MET A 64 1.74 -2.99 0.54
C MET A 64 1.42 -3.76 1.84
N ILE A 65 0.63 -4.83 1.74
CA ILE A 65 0.30 -5.70 2.88
C ILE A 65 1.55 -6.43 3.40
N ALA A 66 2.42 -6.92 2.51
CA ALA A 66 3.67 -7.55 2.89
C ALA A 66 4.59 -6.57 3.66
N ASP A 67 4.72 -5.35 3.16
CA ASP A 67 5.52 -4.30 3.81
C ASP A 67 4.90 -3.89 5.17
N PHE A 68 3.56 -3.85 5.28
CA PHE A 68 2.87 -3.64 6.56
C PHE A 68 3.20 -4.74 7.58
N GLY A 69 3.11 -6.01 7.20
CA GLY A 69 3.43 -7.15 8.08
C GLY A 69 4.88 -7.10 8.58
N ASN A 70 5.83 -6.76 7.71
CA ASN A 70 7.23 -6.55 8.09
C ASN A 70 7.38 -5.42 9.12
N ASN A 71 6.72 -4.28 8.89
CA ASN A 71 6.79 -3.13 9.79
C ASN A 71 6.17 -3.42 11.17
N VAL A 72 5.05 -4.12 11.22
CA VAL A 72 4.42 -4.55 12.48
C VAL A 72 5.36 -5.50 13.24
N THR A 73 5.93 -6.49 12.54
CA THR A 73 6.87 -7.45 13.14
C THR A 73 8.10 -6.75 13.70
N ALA A 74 8.66 -5.79 12.97
CA ALA A 74 9.79 -4.99 13.42
C ALA A 74 9.45 -4.18 14.68
N ARG A 75 8.28 -3.53 14.73
CA ARG A 75 7.82 -2.78 15.90
C ARG A 75 7.56 -3.67 17.12
N LEU A 76 7.01 -4.87 16.93
CA LEU A 76 6.77 -5.81 18.02
C LEU A 76 8.08 -6.38 18.61
N ARG A 77 9.14 -6.51 17.79
CA ARG A 77 10.48 -6.89 18.27
C ARG A 77 11.19 -5.76 19.05
N GLN A 78 10.71 -4.53 18.92
CA GLN A 78 11.21 -3.35 19.62
C GLN A 78 10.07 -2.67 20.41
N PRO A 79 9.54 -3.34 21.47
CA PRO A 79 8.44 -2.79 22.25
C PRO A 79 8.85 -1.42 22.83
N ALA A 80 7.96 -0.44 22.66
CA ALA A 80 8.21 0.96 22.97
C ALA A 80 8.82 1.14 24.38
N GLY A 81 10.08 1.59 24.43
CA GLY A 81 10.84 1.74 25.67
C GLY A 81 12.36 1.83 25.47
N GLN A 82 12.88 1.39 24.33
CA GLN A 82 14.28 1.62 23.94
C GLN A 82 14.27 2.58 22.75
N GLY A 83 14.38 3.86 23.09
CA GLY A 83 14.26 4.99 22.17
C GLY A 83 15.29 4.96 21.05
N GLU A 84 14.80 4.80 19.84
CA GLU A 84 15.02 5.79 18.80
C GLU A 84 13.67 6.02 18.13
N PRO A 85 13.35 7.25 17.67
CA PRO A 85 12.25 7.41 16.75
C PRO A 85 12.61 6.58 15.52
N LEU A 86 11.99 5.39 15.40
CA LEU A 86 12.01 4.62 14.17
C LEU A 86 11.65 5.61 13.08
N ALA A 87 12.65 5.97 12.26
CA ALA A 87 12.52 6.97 11.23
C ALA A 87 11.17 6.72 10.59
N GLN A 88 10.19 7.61 10.86
CA GLN A 88 8.89 7.57 10.21
C GLN A 88 9.28 7.36 8.78
N ALA A 89 8.98 6.18 8.21
CA ALA A 89 9.50 5.80 6.93
C ALA A 89 9.16 6.98 6.06
N SER A 90 10.19 7.79 5.77
CA SER A 90 10.03 9.03 5.07
C SER A 90 9.79 8.45 3.72
N TYR A 91 8.51 8.19 3.47
CA TYR A 91 8.00 7.89 2.18
C TYR A 91 8.31 9.20 1.49
N LYS A 92 9.52 9.28 0.92
CA LYS A 92 9.87 10.30 -0.03
C LYS A 92 8.83 10.03 -1.11
N PRO A 93 7.74 10.82 -1.19
CA PRO A 93 6.58 10.48 -2.02
C PRO A 93 6.97 10.42 -3.50
N THR A 94 8.16 10.93 -3.81
CA THR A 94 8.63 11.32 -5.12
C THR A 94 9.79 10.48 -5.65
N ALA A 95 10.47 9.63 -4.85
CA ALA A 95 11.80 9.16 -5.26
C ALA A 95 11.96 7.69 -5.68
N LYS A 96 11.09 6.73 -5.29
CA LYS A 96 11.38 5.30 -5.57
C LYS A 96 10.24 4.41 -6.10
N PHE A 97 9.01 4.89 -6.26
CA PHE A 97 7.92 4.09 -6.88
C PHE A 97 7.59 4.45 -8.34
N PHE A 98 8.15 5.55 -8.86
CA PHE A 98 7.96 5.96 -10.26
C PHE A 98 8.96 5.30 -11.23
N SER A 99 10.15 4.90 -10.77
CA SER A 99 11.22 4.43 -11.66
C SER A 99 10.99 3.03 -12.26
N VAL A 100 10.20 2.15 -11.60
CA VAL A 100 10.00 0.78 -12.12
C VAL A 100 8.75 0.65 -13.01
N ARG A 101 7.75 1.53 -12.86
CA ARG A 101 6.52 1.48 -13.68
C ARG A 101 6.53 2.39 -14.92
N TRP A 102 7.23 3.52 -14.92
CA TRP A 102 7.23 4.43 -16.08
C TRP A 102 8.08 3.94 -17.26
N ALA A 103 9.15 3.15 -16.99
CA ALA A 103 10.01 2.61 -18.04
C ALA A 103 9.32 1.55 -18.93
N ARG A 104 8.28 0.88 -18.43
CA ARG A 104 7.50 -0.09 -19.21
C ARG A 104 6.30 0.54 -19.94
N ILE A 105 5.73 1.61 -19.39
CA ILE A 105 4.60 2.33 -20.01
C ILE A 105 5.06 3.13 -21.25
N LYS A 106 6.27 3.71 -21.27
CA LYS A 106 6.81 4.38 -22.48
C LYS A 106 7.04 3.45 -23.67
N ARG A 107 7.21 2.14 -23.46
CA ARG A 107 7.48 1.21 -24.57
C ARG A 107 6.22 0.84 -25.37
N TRP A 108 5.04 1.22 -24.89
CA TRP A 108 3.77 0.91 -25.54
C TRP A 108 3.05 2.16 -26.10
N CYS A 109 3.50 3.36 -25.73
CA CYS A 109 2.97 4.63 -26.23
C CYS A 109 4.05 5.33 -27.07
N GLY A 110 4.46 4.66 -28.15
CA GLY A 110 5.51 5.12 -29.05
C GLY A 110 5.60 4.24 -30.29
N ARG A 111 4.46 4.04 -30.98
CA ARG A 111 4.41 3.49 -32.34
C ARG A 111 3.10 3.95 -33.00
N GLY A 112 3.25 4.73 -34.07
CA GLY A 112 2.25 5.61 -34.68
C GLY A 112 2.77 7.04 -34.46
N ASP A 113 3.62 7.59 -35.32
CA ASP A 113 3.59 7.54 -36.79
C ASP A 113 4.86 6.98 -37.45
#